data_AF-A0A345EC56-F1
#
_entry.id   AF-A0A345EC56-F1
#
_cell.length_a   1.000
_cell.length_b   1.000
_cell.length_c   1.000
_cell.angle_alpha   90.00
_cell.angle_beta   90.00
_cell.angle_gamma   90.00
#
_symmetry.space_group_name_H-M   'P 1'
#
loop_
_entity.id
_entity.type
_entity.pdbx_description
1 polymer ?
#
loop_
_entity_poly.entity_id
_entity_poly.type
_entity_poly.pdbx_seq_one_letter_code
_entity_poly.pdbx_strand_id
1 'polypeptide(L)'
;MARIPEVKSITTEDEYIHVRYRDPDQFDQIRTPDWADRVSDSVSEGSEVRMGKREAPDNWVVQSVLIQKNVGEQKAREQADEIIREIES
;
A
#
# COMPACT_ATOMS: atom_id res chain seq x y z
N MET A 1 16.43 -9.83 1.51
CA MET A 1 14.99 -10.00 1.81
C MET A 1 14.43 -8.62 2.04
N ALA A 2 13.58 -8.13 1.12
CA ALA A 2 12.86 -6.89 1.31
C ALA A 2 12.09 -6.99 2.63
N ARG A 3 12.38 -6.10 3.59
CA ARG A 3 11.65 -6.08 4.86
C ARG A 3 10.38 -5.29 4.61
N ILE A 4 9.26 -5.98 4.52
CA ILE A 4 7.95 -5.32 4.55
C ILE A 4 7.88 -4.51 5.85
N PRO A 5 7.53 -3.21 5.81
CA PRO A 5 7.26 -2.44 7.01
C PRO A 5 6.16 -3.10 7.85
N GLU A 6 6.20 -2.91 9.16
CA GLU A 6 5.11 -3.37 10.01
C GLU A 6 3.85 -2.53 9.75
N VAL A 7 2.69 -3.20 9.74
CA VAL A 7 1.39 -2.55 9.63
C VAL A 7 1.19 -1.64 10.84
N LYS A 8 1.00 -0.35 10.60
CA LYS A 8 0.71 0.65 11.64
C LYS A 8 -0.75 0.64 12.07
N SER A 9 -1.66 0.54 11.10
CA SER A 9 -3.09 0.53 11.36
C SER A 9 -3.85 -0.11 10.22
N ILE A 10 -4.95 -0.80 10.56
CA ILE A 10 -5.94 -1.30 9.61
C ILE A 10 -7.24 -0.58 9.95
N THR A 11 -7.83 0.10 8.97
CA THR A 11 -9.08 0.84 9.18
C THR A 11 -9.99 0.60 7.99
N THR A 12 -11.22 0.21 8.26
CA THR A 12 -12.23 0.01 7.21
C THR A 12 -12.99 1.33 7.03
N GLU A 13 -12.82 1.97 5.89
CA GLU A 13 -13.44 3.26 5.54
C GLU A 13 -14.09 3.17 4.15
N ASP A 14 -15.31 3.71 4.02
CA ASP A 14 -16.08 3.71 2.78
C ASP A 14 -16.24 2.30 2.16
N GLU A 15 -15.60 2.05 1.02
CA GLU A 15 -15.62 0.79 0.28
C GLU A 15 -14.30 0.00 0.40
N TYR A 16 -13.35 0.51 1.19
CA TYR A 16 -12.00 -0.02 1.27
C TYR A 16 -11.55 -0.29 2.71
N ILE A 17 -10.65 -1.25 2.85
CA ILE A 17 -9.83 -1.51 4.03
C ILE A 17 -8.49 -0.84 3.78
N HIS A 18 -8.22 0.20 4.55
CA HIS A 18 -6.97 0.96 4.51
C HIS A 18 -5.95 0.27 5.40
N VAL A 19 -4.96 -0.38 4.78
CA VAL A 19 -3.80 -0.96 5.47
C VAL A 19 -2.66 0.04 5.40
N ARG A 20 -2.41 0.74 6.51
CA ARG A 20 -1.37 1.77 6.60
C ARG A 20 -0.08 1.18 7.13
N TYR A 21 1.03 1.51 6.47
CA TYR A 21 2.38 1.09 6.84
C TYR A 21 3.24 2.27 7.28
N ARG A 22 3.01 3.45 6.71
CA ARG A 22 3.81 4.65 6.97
C ARG A 22 2.91 5.88 7.09
N ASP A 23 3.37 6.88 7.83
CA ASP A 23 2.58 8.09 8.02
C ASP A 23 2.74 9.01 6.81
N PRO A 24 1.66 9.66 6.35
CA PRO A 24 1.72 10.57 5.21
C PRO A 24 2.68 11.74 5.46
N ASP A 25 2.81 12.19 6.72
CA ASP A 25 3.67 13.30 7.13
C ASP A 25 5.17 13.02 6.95
N GLN A 26 5.55 11.77 6.65
CA GLN A 26 6.94 11.37 6.40
C GLN A 26 7.35 11.54 4.93
N PHE A 27 6.44 12.01 4.07
CA PHE A 27 6.64 12.10 2.63
C PHE A 27 6.37 13.51 2.11
N ASP A 28 7.21 13.99 1.21
CA ASP A 28 7.01 15.28 0.55
C ASP A 28 5.93 15.22 -0.52
N GLN A 29 5.73 14.03 -1.09
CA GLN A 29 4.78 13.81 -2.14
C GLN A 29 4.14 12.44 -2.00
N ILE A 30 2.81 12.42 -2.04
CA ILE A 30 2.02 11.19 -2.04
C ILE A 30 1.27 11.10 -3.36
N ARG A 31 1.45 10.00 -4.08
CA ARG A 31 0.79 9.70 -5.36
C ARG A 31 0.60 8.20 -5.52
N THR A 32 -0.19 7.82 -6.51
CA THR A 32 -0.36 6.43 -6.96
C THR A 32 0.25 6.32 -8.35
N PRO A 33 1.51 5.84 -8.47
CA PRO A 33 2.11 5.64 -9.77
C PRO A 33 1.41 4.51 -10.54
N ASP A 34 1.23 4.66 -11.86
CA ASP A 34 0.54 3.67 -12.71
C ASP A 34 1.15 2.26 -12.65
N TRP A 35 2.45 2.14 -12.37
CA TRP A 35 3.10 0.84 -12.21
C TRP A 35 2.72 0.17 -10.89
N ALA A 36 2.56 0.95 -9.81
CA ALA A 36 2.16 0.44 -8.50
C ALA A 36 0.69 0.02 -8.50
N ASP A 37 -0.15 0.80 -9.18
CA ASP A 37 -1.57 0.49 -9.41
C ASP A 37 -1.76 -0.82 -10.18
N ARG A 38 -0.93 -1.05 -11.22
CA ARG A 38 -0.94 -2.32 -11.96
C ARG A 38 -0.53 -3.52 -11.09
N VAL A 39 0.45 -3.35 -10.21
CA VAL A 39 0.88 -4.41 -9.30
C VAL A 39 -0.23 -4.70 -8.28
N SER A 40 -0.86 -3.67 -7.72
CA SER A 40 -1.96 -3.85 -6.77
C SER A 40 -3.14 -4.55 -7.42
N ASP A 41 -3.58 -4.09 -8.58
CA ASP A 41 -4.68 -4.71 -9.32
C ASP A 41 -4.38 -6.18 -9.68
N SER A 42 -3.12 -6.51 -9.97
CA SER A 42 -2.70 -7.89 -10.23
C SER A 42 -2.79 -8.81 -9.01
N VAL A 43 -2.61 -8.31 -7.79
CA VAL A 43 -2.70 -9.09 -6.54
C VAL A 43 -4.12 -9.10 -5.99
N SER A 44 -4.82 -7.98 -6.13
CA SER A 44 -6.20 -7.80 -5.71
C SER A 44 -6.91 -6.86 -6.68
N GLU A 45 -7.83 -7.41 -7.46
CA GLU A 45 -8.62 -6.65 -8.42
C GLU A 45 -9.35 -5.47 -7.73
N GLY A 46 -9.21 -4.28 -8.32
CA GLY A 46 -9.79 -3.05 -7.79
C GLY A 46 -9.18 -2.58 -6.46
N SER A 47 -7.94 -3.00 -6.16
CA SER A 47 -7.15 -2.42 -5.08
C SER A 47 -6.27 -1.27 -5.56
N GLU A 48 -6.00 -0.33 -4.67
CA GLU A 48 -5.20 0.85 -4.95
C GLU A 48 -4.06 0.97 -3.96
N VAL A 49 -2.93 1.55 -4.39
CA VAL A 49 -1.78 1.80 -3.52
C VAL A 49 -1.49 3.28 -3.45
N ARG A 50 -1.36 3.81 -2.23
CA ARG A 50 -0.81 5.14 -2.00
C ARG A 50 0.68 5.01 -1.74
N MET A 51 1.48 5.60 -2.61
CA MET A 51 2.92 5.66 -2.47
C MET A 51 3.38 7.03 -2.00
N GLY A 52 4.39 7.04 -1.14
CA GLY A 52 5.05 8.24 -0.66
C GLY A 52 6.47 8.35 -1.21
N LYS A 53 6.83 9.52 -1.73
CA LYS A 53 8.19 9.89 -2.13
C LYS A 53 8.91 10.55 -0.95
N ARG A 54 10.14 10.13 -0.69
CA ARG A 54 11.03 10.73 0.33
C ARG A 54 11.95 11.79 -0.30
N GLU A 55 12.42 12.75 0.50
CA GLU A 55 13.30 13.86 0.05
C GLU A 55 14.59 13.38 -0.64
N ALA A 56 15.19 12.28 -0.17
CA ALA A 56 16.37 11.68 -0.77
C ALA A 56 16.58 10.24 -0.24
N PRO A 57 16.94 9.25 -1.09
CA PRO A 57 16.98 9.25 -2.56
C PRO A 57 15.56 9.29 -3.18
N ASP A 58 15.45 9.44 -4.51
CA ASP A 58 14.21 9.34 -5.33
C ASP A 58 13.54 7.95 -5.21
N ASN A 59 13.18 7.55 -4.00
CA ASN A 59 12.62 6.25 -3.68
C ASN A 59 11.16 6.42 -3.29
N TRP A 60 10.30 5.82 -4.10
CA TRP A 60 8.89 5.70 -3.83
C TRP A 60 8.68 4.47 -2.97
N VAL A 61 8.04 4.64 -1.82
CA VAL A 61 7.73 3.53 -0.92
C VAL A 61 6.25 3.51 -0.61
N VAL A 62 5.73 2.32 -0.27
CA VAL A 62 4.31 2.18 0.04
C VAL A 62 3.97 2.91 1.34
N GLN A 63 2.95 3.77 1.29
CA GLN A 63 2.43 4.49 2.44
C GLN A 63 1.22 3.75 3.02
N SER A 64 0.24 3.45 2.17
CA SER A 64 -0.92 2.61 2.50
C SER A 64 -1.42 1.85 1.27
N VAL A 65 -2.08 0.73 1.52
CA VAL A 65 -2.75 -0.08 0.51
C VAL A 65 -4.24 -0.06 0.82
N LEU A 66 -5.05 0.19 -0.20
CA LEU A 66 -6.50 0.21 -0.14
C LEU A 66 -7.00 -1.06 -0.81
N ILE A 67 -7.57 -1.96 -0.03
CA ILE A 67 -8.14 -3.21 -0.53
C ILE A 67 -9.66 -3.13 -0.40
N GLN A 68 -10.43 -3.67 -1.35
CA GLN A 68 -11.89 -3.66 -1.23
C GLN A 68 -12.37 -4.32 0.08
N LYS A 69 -13.34 -3.71 0.76
CA LYS A 69 -13.84 -4.22 2.06
C LYS A 69 -14.48 -5.61 1.99
N ASN A 70 -14.90 -6.03 0.80
CA ASN A 70 -15.52 -7.33 0.56
C ASN A 70 -14.56 -8.52 0.82
N VAL A 71 -13.24 -8.32 0.75
CA VAL A 71 -12.26 -9.41 0.98
C VAL A 71 -12.04 -9.70 2.48
N GLY A 72 -12.37 -8.74 3.36
CA GLY A 72 -12.17 -8.82 4.81
C GLY A 72 -10.77 -8.45 5.29
N GLU A 73 -10.66 -8.01 6.55
CA GLU A 73 -9.44 -7.40 7.11
C GLU A 73 -8.22 -8.33 7.10
N GLN A 74 -8.41 -9.62 7.41
CA GLN A 74 -7.32 -10.58 7.43
C GLN A 74 -6.71 -10.75 6.04
N LYS A 75 -7.56 -10.94 5.02
CA LYS A 75 -7.11 -11.11 3.64
C LYS A 75 -6.57 -9.82 3.05
N ALA A 76 -7.17 -8.68 3.39
CA ALA A 76 -6.67 -7.36 3.01
C ALA A 76 -5.24 -7.15 3.49
N ARG A 77 -4.91 -7.55 4.73
CA ARG A 77 -3.54 -7.49 5.24
C ARG A 77 -2.59 -8.38 4.43
N GLU A 78 -2.97 -9.62 4.16
CA GLU A 78 -2.14 -10.57 3.41
C GLU A 78 -1.84 -10.07 1.99
N GLN A 79 -2.87 -9.59 1.29
CA GLN A 79 -2.73 -8.99 -0.05
C GLN A 79 -1.91 -7.71 -0.03
N ALA A 80 -2.10 -6.85 0.97
CA ALA A 80 -1.30 -5.64 1.11
C ALA A 80 0.19 -5.95 1.36
N ASP A 81 0.50 -6.96 2.18
CA ASP A 81 1.87 -7.41 2.42
C ASP A 81 2.50 -7.97 1.12
N GLU A 82 1.74 -8.70 0.31
CA GLU A 82 2.17 -9.21 -0.99
C GLU A 82 2.43 -8.09 -2.00
N ILE A 83 1.53 -7.11 -2.11
CA ILE A 83 1.69 -5.93 -2.96
C ILE A 83 2.99 -5.18 -2.61
N ILE A 84 3.29 -5.01 -1.32
CA ILE A 84 4.54 -4.36 -0.91
C ILE A 84 5.76 -5.18 -1.32
N ARG A 85 5.69 -6.51 -1.21
CA ARG A 85 6.80 -7.37 -1.66
C ARG A 85 7.05 -7.19 -3.15
N GLU A 86 6.01 -7.18 -3.97
CA GLU A 86 6.14 -7.01 -5.42
C GLU A 86 6.64 -5.61 -5.79
N ILE A 87 6.20 -4.58 -5.07
CA ILE A 87 6.62 -3.18 -5.29
C ILE A 87 8.06 -2.92 -4.83
N GLU A 88 8.47 -3.46 -3.68
CA GLU A 88 9.79 -3.23 -3.06
C GLU A 88 10.80 -4.39 -3.35
N SER A 89 10.50 -5.31 -4.29
CA SER A 89 11.42 -6.35 -4.77
C SER A 89 12.41 -5.86 -5.82
#